data_AF-A0AAJ7T5Q6-F1
#
_entry.id   AF-A0AAJ7T5Q6-F1
#
_cell.length_a   1.000
_cell.length_b   1.000
_cell.length_c   1.000
_cell.angle_alpha   90.00
_cell.angle_beta   90.00
_cell.angle_gamma   90.00
#
_symmetry.space_group_name_H-M   'P 1'
#
loop_
_entity.id
_entity.type
_entity.pdbx_description
1 polymer ?
#
loop_
_entity_poly.entity_id
_entity_poly.type
_entity_poly.pdbx_seq_one_letter_code
_entity_poly.pdbx_strand_id
1 'polypeptide(L)' 'MLGTVILKQCGRRVFSTSTRSNVNRVLEKQKLYQANDHPVHLKGGSGDRLLYMLTMGITIFGSMGVVGSLVWIAFPHNK' A
#
# COMPACT_ATOMS: atom_id res chain seq x y z
N MET A 1 -22.58 5.64 42.19
CA MET A 1 -22.46 4.35 41.45
C MET A 1 -22.93 4.45 40.00
N LEU A 2 -22.83 5.61 39.33
CA LEU A 2 -23.26 5.80 37.93
C LEU A 2 -22.11 6.18 36.99
N GLY A 3 -21.02 6.77 37.53
CA GLY A 3 -19.87 7.22 36.73
C GLY A 3 -19.01 6.10 36.14
N THR A 4 -18.97 4.92 36.77
CA THR A 4 -18.17 3.78 36.27
C THR A 4 -18.80 3.07 35.07
N VAL A 5 -20.13 3.17 34.89
CA VAL A 5 -20.84 2.52 33.79
C VAL A 5 -20.65 3.29 32.48
N ILE A 6 -20.67 4.63 32.54
CA ILE A 6 -20.49 5.50 31.37
C ILE A 6 -19.10 5.31 30.75
N LEU A 7 -18.06 5.23 31.59
CA LEU A 7 -16.69 5.01 31.13
C LEU A 7 -16.50 3.63 30.49
N LYS A 8 -17.14 2.59 31.04
CA LYS A 8 -17.10 1.23 30.46
C LYS A 8 -17.83 1.13 29.12
N GLN A 9 -18.87 1.93 28.92
CA GLN A 9 -19.65 1.93 27.68
C GLN A 9 -18.98 2.73 26.56
N CYS A 10 -18.23 3.79 26.90
CA CYS A 10 -17.42 4.54 25.95
C CYS A 10 -16.29 3.68 25.35
N GLY A 11 -15.60 2.86 26.17
CA GLY A 11 -14.56 1.95 25.71
C GLY A 11 -15.05 0.78 24.82
N ARG A 12 -16.34 0.40 24.92
CA ARG A 12 -16.93 -0.68 24.10
C ARG A 12 -17.31 -0.28 22.68
N ARG A 13 -17.50 1.02 22.38
CA ARG A 13 -17.86 1.48 21.01
C ARG A 13 -16.66 1.60 20.07
N VAL A 14 -15.43 1.60 20.60
CA VAL A 14 -14.21 1.75 19.78
C VAL A 14 -13.85 0.45 19.07
N PHE A 15 -14.20 -0.71 19.64
CA PHE A 15 -14.21 -1.98 18.93
C PHE A 15 -15.61 -2.28 18.38
N SER A 16 -16.12 -1.37 17.54
CA SER A 16 -17.11 -1.77 16.55
C SER A 16 -16.34 -2.58 15.51
N THR A 17 -16.26 -3.89 15.73
CA THR A 17 -15.90 -4.82 14.65
C THR A 17 -16.91 -4.56 13.56
N SER A 18 -16.52 -3.82 12.53
CA SER A 18 -17.28 -3.74 11.29
C SER A 18 -17.37 -5.18 10.83
N THR A 19 -18.48 -5.84 11.13
CA THR A 19 -18.96 -7.01 10.41
C THR A 19 -19.23 -6.52 9.00
N ARG A 20 -18.15 -6.27 8.24
CA ARG A 20 -18.20 -6.34 6.79
C ARG A 20 -18.88 -7.67 6.54
N SER A 21 -20.09 -7.63 6.01
CA SER A 21 -20.70 -8.84 5.47
C SER A 21 -19.67 -9.38 4.48
N ASN A 22 -18.97 -10.44 4.85
CA ASN A 22 -17.97 -11.07 4.02
C ASN A 22 -18.74 -11.90 2.99
N VAL A 23 -19.50 -11.20 2.14
CA VAL A 23 -20.21 -11.80 1.02
C VAL A 23 -19.12 -12.28 0.09
N ASN A 24 -19.21 -13.53 -0.36
CA ASN A 24 -18.23 -14.09 -1.27
C ASN A 24 -18.20 -13.26 -2.57
N ARG A 25 -17.11 -12.52 -2.80
CA ARG A 25 -16.85 -11.74 -4.02
C ARG A 25 -15.84 -12.41 -4.95
N VAL A 26 -15.48 -13.68 -4.71
CA VAL A 26 -14.45 -14.39 -5.50
C VAL A 26 -14.86 -14.46 -6.96
N LEU A 27 -16.13 -14.75 -7.26
CA LEU A 27 -16.61 -14.85 -8.64
C LEU A 27 -16.53 -13.51 -9.40
N GLU A 28 -16.85 -12.39 -8.72
CA GLU A 28 -16.74 -11.05 -9.32
C GLU A 28 -15.29 -10.70 -9.66
N LYS A 29 -14.37 -11.02 -8.75
CA LYS A 29 -12.93 -10.83 -8.99
C LYS A 29 -12.43 -11.76 -10.09
N GLN A 30 -12.80 -13.04 -10.08
CA GLN A 30 -12.46 -13.99 -11.15
C GLN A 30 -12.91 -13.49 -12.52
N LYS A 31 -14.15 -12.99 -12.65
CA LYS A 31 -14.64 -12.40 -13.90
C LYS A 31 -13.79 -11.21 -14.34
N LEU A 32 -13.45 -10.29 -13.43
CA LEU A 32 -12.63 -9.12 -13.73
C LEU A 32 -11.21 -9.50 -14.19
N TYR A 33 -10.58 -10.46 -13.50
CA TYR A 33 -9.22 -10.92 -13.80
C TYR A 33 -9.15 -11.93 -14.96
N GLN A 34 -10.28 -12.41 -15.49
CA GLN A 34 -10.33 -13.29 -16.67
C GLN A 34 -10.81 -12.57 -17.93
N ALA A 35 -11.61 -11.51 -17.81
CA ALA A 35 -12.19 -10.80 -18.96
C ALA A 35 -11.19 -9.90 -19.73
N ASN A 36 -10.08 -9.51 -19.12
CA ASN A 36 -9.09 -8.62 -19.74
C ASN A 36 -7.83 -9.39 -20.13
N ASP A 37 -7.12 -8.96 -21.18
CA ASP A 37 -5.85 -9.56 -21.63
C ASP A 37 -4.60 -8.84 -21.07
N HIS A 38 -4.80 -7.90 -20.13
CA HIS A 38 -3.71 -7.15 -19.52
C HIS A 38 -2.84 -8.03 -18.60
N PRO A 39 -1.53 -7.72 -18.49
CA PRO A 39 -0.64 -8.46 -17.60
C PRO A 39 -1.11 -8.37 -16.15
N VAL A 40 -0.90 -9.45 -15.40
CA VAL A 40 -1.48 -9.62 -14.05
C VAL A 40 -1.17 -8.48 -13.09
N HIS A 41 -0.01 -7.82 -13.22
CA HIS A 41 0.43 -6.71 -12.36
C HIS A 41 -0.16 -5.34 -12.71
N LEU A 42 -0.98 -5.24 -13.78
CA LEU A 42 -1.75 -4.04 -14.13
C LEU A 42 -3.25 -4.31 -14.20
N LYS A 43 -3.67 -5.54 -13.86
CA LYS A 43 -5.02 -6.04 -14.13
C LYS A 43 -6.07 -5.53 -13.14
N GLY A 44 -5.64 -5.04 -11.99
CA GLY A 44 -6.46 -4.31 -11.01
C GLY A 44 -6.77 -2.87 -11.41
N GLY A 45 -6.19 -2.37 -12.50
CA GLY A 45 -6.56 -1.10 -13.13
C GLY A 45 -5.64 0.08 -12.76
N SER A 46 -6.24 1.27 -12.59
CA SER A 46 -5.49 2.53 -12.40
C SER A 46 -4.67 2.56 -11.10
N GLY A 47 -5.15 1.88 -10.04
CA GLY A 47 -4.42 1.75 -8.78
C GLY A 47 -3.08 1.04 -8.95
N ASP A 48 -3.05 -0.06 -9.69
CA ASP A 48 -1.84 -0.84 -9.96
C ASP A 48 -0.82 0.00 -10.75
N ARG A 49 -1.30 0.79 -11.73
CA ARG A 49 -0.44 1.68 -12.50
C ARG A 49 0.19 2.78 -11.65
N LEU A 50 -0.61 3.41 -10.78
CA LEU A 50 -0.09 4.44 -9.87
C LEU A 50 0.93 3.85 -8.90
N LEU A 51 0.64 2.67 -8.34
CA LEU A 51 1.54 1.97 -7.44
C LEU A 51 2.86 1.63 -8.14
N TYR A 52 2.80 1.08 -9.35
CA TYR A 52 3.98 0.80 -10.17
C TYR A 52 4.83 2.04 -10.41
N MET A 53 4.21 3.16 -10.84
CA MET A 53 4.92 4.40 -11.12
C MET A 53 5.62 4.95 -9.87
N LEU A 54 4.94 4.93 -8.72
CA LEU A 54 5.52 5.37 -7.44
C LEU A 54 6.70 4.48 -7.02
N THR A 55 6.52 3.15 -7.03
CA THR A 55 7.58 2.22 -6.66
C THR A 55 8.79 2.35 -7.58
N MET A 56 8.57 2.48 -8.88
CA MET A 56 9.65 2.66 -9.85
C MET A 56 10.37 3.99 -9.64
N GLY A 57 9.63 5.08 -9.43
CA GLY A 57 10.19 6.40 -9.16
C GLY A 57 11.09 6.42 -7.91
N ILE A 58 10.61 5.84 -6.81
CA ILE A 58 11.39 5.74 -5.56
C ILE A 58 12.65 4.88 -5.76
N THR A 59 12.52 3.77 -6.49
CA THR A 59 13.66 2.85 -6.75
C THR A 59 14.74 3.52 -7.60
N ILE A 60 14.33 4.22 -8.66
CA ILE A 60 15.26 4.96 -9.53
C ILE A 60 15.94 6.08 -8.73
N PHE A 61 15.17 6.85 -7.95
CA PHE A 61 15.72 7.91 -7.10
C PHE A 61 16.73 7.37 -6.08
N GLY A 62 16.39 6.31 -5.37
CA GLY A 62 17.30 5.65 -4.41
C GLY A 62 18.58 5.14 -5.10
N SER A 63 18.44 4.51 -6.26
CA SER A 63 19.59 4.01 -7.03
C SER A 63 20.51 5.13 -7.48
N MET A 64 19.95 6.24 -7.96
CA MET A 64 20.74 7.44 -8.33
C MET A 64 21.49 8.01 -7.12
N GLY A 65 20.87 8.05 -5.94
CA GLY A 65 21.53 8.51 -4.71
C GLY A 65 22.71 7.61 -4.30
N VAL A 66 22.55 6.30 -4.40
CA VAL A 66 23.62 5.33 -4.12
C VAL A 66 24.77 5.49 -5.11
N VAL A 67 24.47 5.58 -6.42
CA VAL A 67 25.49 5.80 -7.46
C VAL A 67 26.20 7.13 -7.26
N GLY A 68 25.47 8.21 -6.94
CA GLY A 68 26.06 9.51 -6.64
C GLY A 68 27.02 9.46 -5.45
N SER A 69 26.63 8.76 -4.37
CA SER A 69 27.47 8.54 -3.19
C SER A 69 28.72 7.73 -3.52
N LEU A 70 28.58 6.67 -4.33
CA LEU A 70 29.70 5.85 -4.81
C LEU A 70 30.69 6.68 -5.62
N VAL A 71 30.20 7.50 -6.55
CA VAL A 71 31.05 8.39 -7.37
C VAL A 71 31.79 9.39 -6.48
N TRP A 72 31.08 10.01 -5.52
CA TRP A 72 31.69 10.92 -4.56
C TRP A 72 32.81 10.25 -3.74
N ILE A 73 32.60 9.02 -3.28
CA ILE A 73 33.63 8.29 -2.51
C ILE A 73 34.78 7.81 -3.41
N ALA A 74 34.50 7.44 -4.65
CA ALA A 74 35.49 6.88 -5.57
C ALA A 74 36.54 7.90 -6.03
N PHE A 75 36.18 9.19 -6.13
CA PHE A 75 37.11 10.23 -6.54
C PHE A 75 37.70 10.97 -5.33
N PRO A 76 39.02 11.24 -5.35
CA PRO A 76 39.66 11.98 -4.26
C PRO A 76 39.11 13.39 -4.19
N HIS A 77 38.64 13.77 -3.00
CA HIS A 77 38.24 15.14 -2.72
C HIS A 77 39.45 15.87 -2.14
N ASN A 78 39.84 16.97 -2.77
CA ASN A 78 40.86 17.86 -2.22
C ASN A 78 40.37 18.38 -0.86
N LYS A 79 41.27 18.39 0.12
CA LYS A 79 41.01 18.91 1.47
C LYS A 79 40.81 20.42 1.47
#